data_AF-A0A497FW78-F1
#
_entry.id   AF-A0A497FW78-F1
#
_cell.length_a   1.000
_cell.length_b   1.000
_cell.length_c   1.000
_cell.angle_alpha   90.00
_cell.angle_beta   90.00
_cell.angle_gamma   90.00
#
_symmetry.space_group_name_H-M   'P 1'
#
loop_
_entity.id
_entity.type
_entity.pdbx_description
1 polymer ?
#
loop_
_entity_poly.entity_id
_entity_poly.type
_entity_poly.pdbx_seq_one_letter_code
_entity_poly.pdbx_strand_id
1 'polypeptide(L)'
;MYRKYLEYSSKYGLEVLGMNVYFQHPNSTHVSISFAVWVGDGEEEVRNFYRYLKEMAKTAVDLGGSMSAYYGDGEVLAGINVYEHGNALKYMLKIKEVFDPAGIMNPGKKFGESRWVE
;
A
#
# COMPACT_ATOMS: atom_id res chain seq x y z
N MET A 1 5.06 -14.12 -0.37
CA MET A 1 3.92 -13.41 0.22
C MET A 1 3.23 -14.15 1.37
N TYR A 2 2.63 -15.33 1.19
CA TYR A 2 1.84 -15.99 2.25
C TYR A 2 2.56 -16.22 3.59
N ARG A 3 3.82 -16.67 3.57
CA ARG A 3 4.60 -16.82 4.83
C ARG A 3 4.80 -15.49 5.55
N LYS A 4 5.03 -14.41 4.79
CA LYS A 4 5.17 -13.05 5.33
C LYS A 4 3.86 -12.51 5.88
N TYR A 5 2.74 -12.83 5.24
CA TYR A 5 1.41 -12.57 5.77
C TYR A 5 1.24 -13.18 7.17
N LEU A 6 1.49 -14.48 7.35
CA LEU A 6 1.38 -15.14 8.67
C LEU A 6 2.35 -14.53 9.70
N GLU A 7 3.60 -14.29 9.30
CA GLU A 7 4.64 -13.69 10.15
C GLU A 7 4.22 -12.31 10.66
N TYR A 8 3.78 -11.41 9.77
CA TYR A 8 3.40 -10.06 10.13
C TYR A 8 2.06 -9.99 10.85
N SER A 9 1.08 -10.80 10.47
CA SER A 9 -0.17 -10.91 11.24
C SER A 9 0.10 -11.34 12.67
N SER A 10 0.96 -12.34 12.89
CA SER A 10 1.36 -12.75 14.24
C SER A 10 2.15 -11.66 14.98
N LYS A 11 3.10 -11.00 14.31
CA LYS A 11 3.92 -9.92 14.88
C LYS A 11 3.08 -8.76 15.43
N TYR A 12 1.99 -8.42 14.75
CA TYR A 12 1.12 -7.30 15.11
C TYR A 12 -0.17 -7.72 15.84
N GLY A 13 -0.29 -8.99 16.23
CA GLY A 13 -1.45 -9.51 16.97
C GLY A 13 -2.76 -9.48 16.18
N LEU A 14 -2.69 -9.59 14.84
CA LEU A 14 -3.85 -9.52 13.95
C LEU A 14 -4.37 -10.93 13.64
N GLU A 15 -5.68 -11.13 13.82
CA GLU A 15 -6.34 -12.39 13.46
C GLU A 15 -6.43 -12.56 11.94
N VAL A 16 -5.97 -13.70 11.44
CA VAL A 16 -6.03 -14.07 10.03
C VAL A 16 -7.44 -14.53 9.67
N LEU A 17 -8.12 -13.78 8.79
CA LEU A 17 -9.45 -14.15 8.28
C LEU A 17 -9.38 -14.96 6.99
N GLY A 18 -8.31 -14.79 6.21
CA GLY A 18 -8.09 -15.54 4.98
C GLY A 18 -7.41 -14.71 3.89
N MET A 19 -7.39 -15.25 2.69
CA MET A 19 -6.86 -14.55 1.52
C MET A 19 -7.74 -14.78 0.29
N ASN A 20 -7.71 -13.83 -0.63
CA ASN A 20 -8.34 -13.97 -1.95
C ASN A 20 -7.32 -13.69 -3.06
N VAL A 21 -7.45 -14.39 -4.18
CA VAL A 21 -6.64 -14.16 -5.38
C VAL A 21 -7.56 -13.74 -6.51
N TYR A 22 -7.36 -12.51 -6.98
CA TYR A 22 -8.11 -11.92 -8.08
C TYR A 22 -7.33 -12.04 -9.38
N PHE A 23 -7.99 -12.60 -10.38
CA PHE A 23 -7.59 -12.54 -11.78
C PHE A 23 -8.44 -11.49 -12.48
N GLN A 24 -7.82 -10.57 -13.20
CA GLN A 24 -8.57 -9.53 -13.95
C GLN A 24 -9.50 -10.16 -15.01
N HIS A 25 -9.02 -11.23 -15.64
CA HIS A 25 -9.75 -12.06 -16.60
C HIS A 25 -9.05 -13.44 -16.70
N PRO A 26 -9.69 -14.46 -17.30
CA PRO A 26 -9.05 -15.74 -17.54
C PRO A 26 -7.72 -15.59 -18.29
N ASN A 27 -6.70 -16.34 -17.89
CA ASN A 27 -5.34 -16.31 -18.44
C ASN A 27 -4.57 -14.97 -18.29
N SER A 28 -5.02 -14.07 -17.41
CA SER A 28 -4.22 -12.88 -17.09
C SER A 28 -2.91 -13.26 -16.41
N THR A 29 -1.81 -12.63 -16.82
CA THR A 29 -0.48 -12.78 -16.19
C THR A 29 -0.39 -12.01 -14.88
N HIS A 30 -1.29 -11.05 -14.66
CA HIS A 30 -1.37 -10.25 -13.45
C HIS A 30 -2.37 -10.86 -12.47
N VAL A 31 -1.94 -10.99 -11.21
CA VAL A 31 -2.77 -11.44 -10.10
C VAL A 31 -2.68 -10.45 -8.95
N SER A 32 -3.83 -10.11 -8.36
CA SER A 32 -3.87 -9.33 -7.12
C SER A 32 -4.21 -10.27 -5.98
N ILE A 33 -3.43 -10.23 -4.90
CA ILE A 33 -3.67 -11.05 -3.72
C ILE A 33 -4.12 -10.12 -2.59
N SER A 34 -5.29 -10.40 -2.02
CA SER A 34 -5.79 -9.71 -0.84
C SER A 34 -5.60 -10.58 0.39
N PHE A 35 -5.00 -10.03 1.45
CA PHE A 35 -4.77 -10.69 2.72
C PHE A 35 -5.67 -10.07 3.78
N ALA A 36 -6.69 -10.81 4.20
CA ALA A 36 -7.70 -10.32 5.12
C ALA A 36 -7.28 -10.58 6.57
N VAL A 37 -7.33 -9.55 7.40
CA VAL A 37 -7.14 -9.63 8.84
C VAL A 37 -8.32 -8.96 9.54
N TRP A 38 -8.64 -9.41 10.74
CA TRP A 38 -9.59 -8.70 11.58
C TRP A 38 -8.90 -7.50 12.23
N VAL A 39 -9.60 -6.37 12.29
CA VAL A 39 -9.13 -5.12 12.90
C VAL A 39 -10.31 -4.54 13.67
N GLY A 40 -10.16 -4.35 14.97
CA GLY A 40 -11.12 -3.62 15.79
C GLY A 40 -10.99 -2.10 15.63
N ASP A 41 -11.89 -1.36 16.29
CA ASP A 41 -11.93 0.10 16.24
C ASP A 41 -10.94 0.77 17.22
N GLY A 42 -10.21 -0.01 18.02
CA GLY A 42 -9.23 0.52 18.97
C GLY A 42 -8.04 1.16 18.25
N GLU A 43 -7.57 2.31 18.74
CA GLU A 43 -6.47 3.02 18.08
C GLU A 43 -5.20 2.17 17.91
N GLU A 44 -4.88 1.32 18.89
CA GLU A 44 -3.71 0.43 18.80
C GLU A 44 -3.91 -0.66 17.75
N GLU A 45 -5.12 -1.24 17.65
CA GLU A 45 -5.46 -2.24 16.64
C GLU A 45 -5.33 -1.65 15.23
N VAL A 46 -5.86 -0.44 15.03
CA VAL A 46 -5.74 0.32 13.78
C VAL A 46 -4.28 0.64 13.46
N ARG A 47 -3.49 1.11 14.44
CA ARG A 47 -2.05 1.36 14.24
C ARG A 47 -1.29 0.08 13.87
N ASN A 48 -1.61 -1.04 14.52
CA ASN A 48 -1.00 -2.34 14.23
C ASN A 48 -1.35 -2.83 12.83
N PHE A 49 -2.59 -2.62 12.37
CA PHE A 49 -2.98 -2.88 10.99
C PHE A 49 -2.15 -2.07 9.98
N TYR A 50 -1.94 -0.77 10.20
CA TYR A 50 -1.15 0.05 9.27
C TYR A 50 0.35 -0.30 9.27
N ARG A 51 0.91 -0.73 10.41
CA ARG A 51 2.27 -1.28 10.47
C ARG A 51 2.38 -2.58 9.67
N TYR A 52 1.41 -3.48 9.84
CA TYR A 52 1.28 -4.69 9.03
C TYR A 52 1.17 -4.37 7.52
N LEU A 53 0.32 -3.40 7.16
CA LEU A 53 0.13 -2.95 5.77
C LEU A 53 1.45 -2.45 5.17
N LYS A 54 2.20 -1.63 5.91
CA LYS A 54 3.50 -1.10 5.48
C LYS A 54 4.51 -2.22 5.19
N GLU A 55 4.60 -3.24 6.05
CA GLU A 55 5.52 -4.37 5.83
C GLU A 55 5.10 -5.26 4.67
N MET A 56 3.79 -5.49 4.52
CA MET A 56 3.24 -6.22 3.36
C MET A 56 3.49 -5.47 2.05
N ALA A 57 3.28 -4.15 2.02
CA ALA A 57 3.53 -3.33 0.84
C ALA A 57 5.01 -3.37 0.43
N LYS A 58 5.94 -3.18 1.37
CA LYS A 58 7.38 -3.27 1.09
C LYS A 58 7.79 -4.66 0.60
N THR A 59 7.26 -5.70 1.22
CA THR A 59 7.52 -7.09 0.80
C THR A 59 7.02 -7.34 -0.62
N ALA A 60 5.88 -6.76 -1.02
CA ALA A 60 5.36 -6.90 -2.37
C ALA A 60 6.34 -6.30 -3.39
N VAL A 61 6.88 -5.10 -3.10
CA VAL A 61 7.90 -4.43 -3.93
C VAL A 61 9.21 -5.23 -3.97
N ASP A 62 9.68 -5.74 -2.83
CA ASP A 62 10.92 -6.53 -2.74
C ASP A 62 10.85 -7.83 -3.56
N LEU A 63 9.64 -8.37 -3.76
CA LEU A 63 9.38 -9.54 -4.59
C LEU A 63 9.13 -9.20 -6.07
N GLY A 64 9.28 -7.94 -6.47
CA GLY A 64 9.06 -7.47 -7.84
C GLY A 64 7.60 -7.17 -8.20
N GLY A 65 6.71 -7.12 -7.22
CA GLY A 65 5.33 -6.68 -7.37
C GLY A 65 5.14 -5.18 -7.15
N SER A 66 3.88 -4.75 -7.01
CA SER A 66 3.49 -3.38 -6.64
C SER A 66 2.81 -3.38 -5.26
N MET A 67 2.87 -2.25 -4.55
CA MET A 67 2.20 -2.08 -3.25
C MET A 67 0.68 -2.06 -3.37
N SER A 68 0.15 -1.78 -4.56
CA SER A 68 -1.29 -1.71 -4.81
C SER A 68 -1.65 -2.31 -6.17
N ALA A 69 -2.92 -2.68 -6.35
CA ALA A 69 -3.43 -3.17 -7.63
C ALA A 69 -4.64 -2.35 -8.08
N TYR A 70 -5.81 -2.54 -7.44
CA TYR A 70 -7.07 -1.92 -7.87
C TYR A 70 -7.52 -0.71 -7.04
N TYR A 71 -7.12 -0.63 -5.77
CA TYR A 71 -7.60 0.44 -4.87
C TYR A 71 -6.74 1.72 -4.91
N GLY A 72 -5.59 1.66 -5.59
CA GLY A 72 -4.59 2.73 -5.61
C GLY A 72 -3.84 2.90 -4.28
N ASP A 73 -2.78 3.67 -4.29
CA ASP A 73 -1.95 3.99 -3.13
C ASP A 73 -2.57 5.08 -2.26
N GLY A 74 -3.04 6.15 -2.91
CA GLY A 74 -3.66 7.30 -2.24
C GLY A 74 -2.82 7.88 -1.09
N GLU A 75 -3.50 8.57 -0.17
CA GLU A 75 -2.83 9.16 1.01
C GLU A 75 -2.31 8.10 1.98
N VAL A 76 -2.95 6.92 2.00
CA VAL A 76 -2.60 5.82 2.91
C VAL A 76 -1.17 5.37 2.69
N LEU A 77 -0.73 5.25 1.44
CA LEU A 77 0.62 4.79 1.09
C LEU A 77 1.55 5.92 0.59
N ALA A 78 1.14 7.19 0.72
CA ALA A 78 1.94 8.33 0.24
C ALA A 78 3.38 8.33 0.79
N GLY A 79 3.54 8.03 2.09
CA GLY A 79 4.85 7.94 2.75
C GLY A 79 5.73 6.75 2.32
N ILE A 80 5.19 5.79 1.56
CA ILE A 80 5.94 4.64 1.06
C ILE A 80 6.11 4.63 -0.47
N ASN A 81 5.50 5.58 -1.19
CA ASN A 81 5.60 5.66 -2.65
C ASN A 81 7.02 5.81 -3.18
N VAL A 82 7.92 6.42 -2.40
CA VAL A 82 9.35 6.49 -2.75
C VAL A 82 10.00 5.11 -2.77
N TYR A 83 9.50 4.16 -1.97
CA TYR A 83 10.00 2.79 -1.91
C TYR A 83 9.71 2.03 -3.21
N GLU A 84 8.50 2.15 -3.75
CA GLU A 84 8.12 1.50 -5.02
C GLU A 84 8.69 2.24 -6.23
N HIS A 85 8.55 3.57 -6.28
CA HIS A 85 8.81 4.34 -7.50
C HIS A 85 10.23 4.91 -7.58
N GLY A 86 10.95 5.02 -6.45
CA GLY A 86 12.28 5.61 -6.40
C GLY A 86 12.35 6.98 -7.10
N ASN A 87 13.29 7.13 -8.03
CA ASN A 87 13.47 8.38 -8.78
C ASN A 87 12.28 8.73 -9.69
N ALA A 88 11.45 7.76 -10.11
CA ALA A 88 10.27 8.02 -10.93
C ALA A 88 9.27 8.93 -10.22
N LEU A 89 9.21 8.89 -8.88
CA LEU A 89 8.33 9.75 -8.09
C LEU A 89 8.61 11.24 -8.32
N LYS A 90 9.87 11.62 -8.52
CA LYS A 90 10.27 13.01 -8.81
C LYS A 90 9.75 13.47 -10.17
N TYR A 91 9.77 12.59 -11.17
CA TYR A 91 9.23 12.91 -12.50
C TYR A 91 7.70 13.00 -12.48
N MET A 92 7.04 12.12 -11.72
CA MET A 92 5.59 12.23 -11.51
C MET A 92 5.20 13.57 -10.87
N LEU A 93 5.96 14.05 -9.88
CA LEU A 93 5.73 15.37 -9.28
C LEU A 93 5.95 16.51 -10.30
N LYS A 94 7.01 16.45 -11.11
CA LYS A 94 7.25 17.45 -12.17
C LYS A 94 6.11 17.52 -13.19
N ILE A 95 5.56 16.37 -13.58
CA ILE A 95 4.37 16.32 -14.45
C ILE A 95 3.20 17.01 -13.75
N LYS A 96 2.96 16.68 -12.48
CA LYS A 96 1.90 17.30 -11.68
C LYS A 96 2.04 18.82 -11.59
N GLU A 97 3.25 19.35 -11.42
CA GLU A 97 3.53 20.80 -11.35
C GLU A 97 3.21 21.52 -12.66
N VAL A 98 3.35 20.87 -13.82
CA VAL A 98 2.98 21.45 -15.12
C VAL A 98 1.46 21.67 -15.23
N PHE A 99 0.67 20.72 -14.73
CA PHE A 99 -0.79 20.76 -14.82
C PHE A 99 -1.48 21.37 -13.60
N ASP A 100 -0.77 21.53 -12.48
CA ASP A 100 -1.27 22.10 -11.22
C ASP A 100 -0.24 23.02 -10.56
N PRO A 101 0.13 24.14 -11.19
CA PRO A 101 1.15 25.04 -10.66
C PRO A 101 0.75 25.68 -9.31
N ALA A 102 -0.56 25.76 -9.01
CA ALA A 102 -1.06 26.26 -7.73
C ALA A 102 -1.16 25.16 -6.65
N GLY A 103 -0.96 23.89 -7.01
CA GLY A 103 -1.02 22.75 -6.08
C GLY A 103 -2.40 22.50 -5.47
N ILE A 104 -3.48 22.89 -6.15
CA ILE A 104 -4.84 22.85 -5.58
C ILE A 104 -5.56 21.51 -5.82
N MET A 105 -5.13 20.70 -6.79
CA MET A 105 -5.80 19.42 -7.07
C MET A 105 -5.20 18.30 -6.20
N ASN A 106 -5.88 18.01 -5.09
CA ASN A 106 -5.56 16.95 -4.14
C ASN A 106 -4.12 17.01 -3.61
N PRO A 107 -3.75 18.10 -2.91
CA PRO A 107 -2.40 18.27 -2.37
C PRO A 107 -1.99 17.10 -1.47
N GLY A 108 -0.75 16.65 -1.61
CA GLY A 108 -0.18 15.58 -0.79
C GLY A 108 -0.65 14.15 -1.10
N LYS A 109 -1.69 13.95 -1.94
CA LYS A 109 -2.31 12.64 -2.12
C LYS A 109 -1.34 11.50 -2.49
N LYS A 110 -0.33 11.74 -3.33
CA LYS A 110 0.71 10.76 -3.70
C LYS A 110 2.11 11.14 -3.22
N PHE A 111 2.33 12.42 -2.95
CA PHE A 111 3.65 13.03 -2.74
C PHE A 111 3.87 13.57 -1.32
N GLY A 112 2.83 13.55 -0.48
CA GLY A 112 2.90 14.00 0.90
C GLY A 112 3.26 12.88 1.87
N GLU A 113 3.13 13.18 3.15
CA GLU A 113 3.27 12.20 4.22
C GLU A 113 1.98 11.41 4.39
N SER A 114 2.10 10.14 4.81
CA SER A 114 0.93 9.37 5.22
C SER A 114 0.63 9.64 6.68
N ARG A 115 -0.66 9.84 6.99
CA ARG A 115 -1.16 9.91 8.37
C ARG A 115 -1.37 8.53 9.00
N TRP A 116 -1.20 7.47 8.21
CA TRP A 116 -1.63 6.12 8.55
C TRP A 116 -0.43 5.19 8.72
N VAL A 117 0.50 5.23 7.76
CA VAL A 117 1.73 4.44 7.79
C VAL A 117 2.90 5.35 8.20
N GLU A 118 3.25 5.31 9.49
CA GLU A 118 4.50 5.87 10.03
C GLU A 118 5.70 5.06 9.53
#